data_AF-A0A3D2XXS7-F1
#
_entry.id   AF-A0A3D2XXS7-F1
#
_cell.length_a   1.000
_cell.length_b   1.000
_cell.length_c   1.000
_cell.angle_alpha   90.00
_cell.angle_beta   90.00
_cell.angle_gamma   90.00
#
_symmetry.space_group_name_H-M   'P 1'
#
loop_
_entity.id
_entity.type
_entity.pdbx_description
1 polymer ?
#
loop_
_entity_poly.entity_id
_entity_poly.type
_entity_poly.pdbx_seq_one_letter_code
_entity_poly.pdbx_strand_id
1 'polypeptide(L)'
;GTEIAKPSVEAAQFNIAVNQIDNVQIARLSAEEFVEALAGKRQFERLKGIELAERQFNTVLVDPPRAGLDPATTQMISQFDNIIYISCNPHTLVDNLEALSATHEVSRAALFDQFPFTEHMESGVLLTRKA
;
A
#
# COMPACT_ATOMS: atom_id res chain seq x y z
N GLY A 1 -6.90 -3.34 5.08
CA GLY A 1 -6.40 -3.60 3.71
C GLY A 1 -7.49 -3.29 2.71
N THR A 2 -7.10 -2.95 1.48
CA THR A 2 -8.02 -2.67 0.36
C THR A 2 -7.79 -3.68 -0.76
N GLU A 3 -8.86 -4.21 -1.34
CA GLU A 3 -8.79 -5.16 -2.45
C GLU A 3 -10.07 -5.07 -3.30
N ILE A 4 -9.98 -5.17 -4.62
CA ILE A 4 -11.11 -5.10 -5.55
C ILE A 4 -11.66 -6.50 -5.85
N ALA A 5 -10.76 -7.47 -6.00
CA ALA A 5 -11.08 -8.82 -6.40
C ALA A 5 -11.88 -9.54 -5.31
N LYS A 6 -13.13 -9.87 -5.62
CA LYS A 6 -14.04 -10.60 -4.72
C LYS A 6 -13.41 -11.89 -4.15
N PRO A 7 -12.80 -12.79 -4.95
CA PRO A 7 -12.21 -14.02 -4.41
C PRO A 7 -11.04 -13.73 -3.46
N SER A 8 -10.25 -12.68 -3.71
CA SER A 8 -9.15 -12.27 -2.82
C SER A 8 -9.68 -11.72 -1.49
N VAL A 9 -10.78 -10.95 -1.50
CA VAL A 9 -11.44 -10.50 -0.27
C VAL A 9 -12.00 -11.68 0.53
N GLU A 10 -12.66 -12.63 -0.14
CA GLU A 10 -13.19 -13.85 0.50
C GLU A 10 -12.06 -14.68 1.13
N ALA A 11 -10.94 -14.86 0.41
CA ALA A 11 -9.76 -15.54 0.94
C ALA A 11 -9.12 -14.80 2.12
N ALA A 12 -9.03 -13.47 2.06
CA ALA A 12 -8.49 -12.66 3.16
C ALA A 12 -9.37 -12.76 4.42
N GLN A 13 -10.69 -12.73 4.27
CA GLN A 13 -11.63 -12.91 5.38
C GLN A 13 -11.53 -14.31 5.99
N PHE A 14 -11.41 -15.35 5.16
CA PHE A 14 -11.15 -16.70 5.63
C PHE A 14 -9.85 -16.77 6.43
N ASN A 15 -8.76 -16.18 5.92
CA ASN A 15 -7.46 -16.14 6.59
C ASN A 15 -7.50 -15.42 7.94
N ILE A 16 -8.23 -14.30 8.04
CA ILE A 16 -8.44 -13.57 9.29
C ILE A 16 -9.14 -14.46 10.32
N ALA A 17 -10.22 -15.15 9.90
CA ALA A 17 -11.01 -16.01 10.78
C ALA A 17 -10.21 -17.20 11.32
N VAL A 18 -9.46 -17.91 10.45
CA VAL A 18 -8.68 -19.09 10.89
C VAL A 18 -7.48 -18.73 11.76
N ASN A 19 -6.94 -17.52 11.65
CA ASN A 19 -5.86 -17.01 12.49
C ASN A 19 -6.37 -16.27 13.74
N GLN A 20 -7.68 -16.19 13.96
CA GLN A 20 -8.30 -15.51 15.11
C GLN A 20 -7.85 -14.04 15.27
N ILE A 21 -7.72 -13.34 14.15
CA ILE A 21 -7.29 -11.94 14.10
C ILE A 21 -8.52 -11.03 14.24
N ASP A 22 -8.49 -10.09 15.19
CA ASP A 22 -9.58 -9.14 15.47
C ASP A 22 -9.24 -7.67 15.11
N ASN A 23 -7.98 -7.39 14.82
CA ASN A 23 -7.46 -6.04 14.57
C ASN A 23 -7.24 -5.70 13.08
N VAL A 24 -7.72 -6.55 12.16
CA VAL A 24 -7.60 -6.35 10.71
C VAL A 24 -8.98 -6.27 10.06
N GLN A 25 -9.19 -5.24 9.25
CA GLN A 25 -10.39 -5.07 8.42
C GLN A 25 -10.01 -5.01 6.94
N ILE A 26 -10.82 -5.66 6.10
CA ILE A 26 -10.65 -5.67 4.64
C ILE A 26 -11.81 -4.90 4.00
N ALA A 27 -11.49 -3.83 3.29
CA ALA A 27 -12.45 -3.04 2.53
C ALA A 27 -12.38 -3.43 1.05
N ARG A 28 -13.53 -3.65 0.43
CA ARG A 28 -13.58 -3.98 -1.01
C ARG A 28 -13.56 -2.72 -1.88
N LEU A 29 -12.39 -2.13 -2.05
CA LEU A 29 -12.16 -0.87 -2.75
C LEU A 29 -10.84 -0.90 -3.53
N SER A 30 -10.76 -0.09 -4.59
CA SER A 30 -9.47 0.25 -5.20
C SER A 30 -8.67 1.19 -4.29
N ALA A 31 -7.37 1.33 -4.57
CA ALA A 31 -6.53 2.32 -3.89
C ALA A 31 -7.10 3.74 -4.10
N GLU A 32 -7.50 4.08 -5.32
CA GLU A 32 -8.13 5.36 -5.67
C GLU A 32 -9.44 5.62 -4.91
N GLU A 33 -10.36 4.64 -4.87
CA GLU A 33 -11.62 4.74 -4.12
C GLU A 33 -11.36 4.95 -2.62
N PHE A 34 -10.32 4.28 -2.09
CA PHE A 34 -9.91 4.47 -0.70
C PHE A 34 -9.38 5.90 -0.45
N VAL A 35 -8.65 6.50 -1.39
CA VAL A 35 -8.23 7.91 -1.29
C VAL A 35 -9.42 8.84 -1.23
N GLU A 36 -10.39 8.66 -2.12
CA GLU A 36 -11.61 9.49 -2.14
C GLU A 36 -12.38 9.38 -0.83
N ALA A 37 -12.45 8.17 -0.27
CA ALA A 37 -13.10 7.92 1.00
C ALA A 37 -12.37 8.57 2.18
N LEU A 38 -11.03 8.42 2.25
CA LEU A 38 -10.21 8.99 3.32
C LEU A 38 -10.22 10.52 3.30
N ALA A 39 -10.23 11.12 2.10
CA ALA A 39 -10.36 12.56 1.92
C ALA A 39 -11.79 13.10 2.15
N GLY A 40 -12.75 12.24 2.51
CA GLY A 40 -14.15 12.61 2.73
C GLY A 40 -14.89 13.08 1.47
N LYS A 41 -14.33 12.84 0.27
CA LYS A 41 -14.92 13.29 -1.01
C LYS A 41 -16.14 12.47 -1.41
N ARG A 42 -16.18 11.20 -1.01
CA ARG A 42 -17.25 10.26 -1.39
C ARG A 42 -17.50 9.21 -0.31
N GLN A 43 -18.77 8.92 -0.05
CA GLN A 43 -19.19 7.80 0.79
C GLN A 43 -19.41 6.54 -0.05
N PHE A 44 -18.94 5.40 0.44
CA PHE A 44 -19.11 4.12 -0.22
C PHE A 44 -19.89 3.17 0.68
N GLU A 45 -20.99 2.58 0.17
CA GLU A 45 -21.75 1.54 0.89
C GLU A 45 -20.86 0.36 1.32
N ARG A 46 -19.81 0.06 0.55
CA ARG A 46 -18.84 -1.00 0.84
C ARG A 46 -17.95 -0.71 2.05
N LEU A 47 -17.96 0.52 2.56
CA LEU A 47 -17.27 0.94 3.79
C LEU A 47 -18.18 0.95 5.01
N LYS A 48 -19.46 0.55 4.88
CA LYS A 48 -20.39 0.54 6.00
C LYS A 48 -19.86 -0.38 7.11
N GLY A 49 -19.62 0.20 8.30
CA GLY A 49 -18.99 -0.49 9.44
C GLY A 49 -17.46 -0.33 9.55
N ILE A 50 -16.84 0.41 8.62
CA ILE A 50 -15.42 0.80 8.66
C ILE A 50 -15.36 2.32 8.81
N GLU A 51 -15.13 2.78 10.04
CA GLU A 51 -14.98 4.21 10.34
C GLU A 51 -13.56 4.66 9.99
N LEU A 52 -13.37 5.11 8.74
CA LEU A 52 -12.08 5.60 8.25
C LEU A 52 -11.68 6.94 8.88
N ALA A 53 -12.64 7.83 9.12
CA ALA A 53 -12.40 9.19 9.61
C ALA A 53 -11.90 9.22 11.06
N GLU A 54 -12.21 8.21 11.85
CA GLU A 54 -11.78 8.10 13.25
C GLU A 54 -10.43 7.39 13.40
N ARG A 55 -9.89 6.86 12.31
CA ARG A 55 -8.63 6.12 12.32
C ARG A 55 -7.49 7.02 11.85
N GLN A 56 -6.45 7.08 12.68
CA GLN A 56 -5.18 7.67 12.30
C GLN A 56 -4.30 6.60 11.63
N PHE A 57 -3.99 6.79 10.35
CA PHE A 57 -3.08 5.90 9.62
C PHE A 57 -1.71 6.57 9.50
N ASN A 58 -0.71 6.03 10.22
CA ASN A 58 0.66 6.55 10.18
C ASN A 58 1.55 5.82 9.16
N THR A 59 1.17 4.60 8.77
CA THR A 59 1.97 3.75 7.89
C THR A 59 1.11 3.20 6.77
N VAL A 60 1.66 3.23 5.56
CA VAL A 60 1.08 2.57 4.38
C VAL A 60 2.04 1.51 3.87
N LEU A 61 1.48 0.36 3.46
CA LEU A 61 2.19 -0.69 2.75
C LEU A 61 1.66 -0.74 1.32
N VAL A 62 2.57 -0.68 0.35
CA VAL A 62 2.25 -0.77 -1.08
C VAL A 62 3.09 -1.86 -1.73
N ASP A 63 2.42 -2.65 -2.58
CA ASP A 63 3.00 -3.68 -3.44
C ASP A 63 2.35 -3.57 -4.84
N PRO A 64 2.77 -2.59 -5.65
CA PRO A 64 2.16 -2.33 -6.94
C PRO A 64 2.60 -3.34 -8.01
N PRO A 65 1.88 -3.41 -9.15
CA PRO A 65 2.34 -4.16 -10.31
C PRO A 65 3.66 -3.61 -10.85
N ARG A 66 4.28 -4.31 -11.82
CA ARG A 66 5.55 -3.92 -12.47
C ARG A 66 5.58 -2.50 -13.04
N ALA A 67 4.44 -1.86 -13.24
CA ALA A 67 4.33 -0.46 -13.69
C ALA A 67 4.67 0.57 -12.59
N GLY A 68 4.76 0.15 -11.33
CA GLY A 68 4.91 1.04 -10.18
C GLY A 68 3.60 1.74 -9.81
N LEU A 69 3.71 2.81 -9.03
CA LEU A 69 2.59 3.67 -8.66
C LEU A 69 2.42 4.79 -9.68
N ASP A 70 1.16 5.11 -10.01
CA ASP A 70 0.83 6.32 -10.75
C ASP A 70 1.10 7.60 -9.91
N PRO A 71 1.17 8.78 -10.54
CA PRO A 71 1.44 10.02 -9.82
C PRO A 71 0.43 10.38 -8.72
N ALA A 72 -0.86 10.08 -8.91
CA ALA A 72 -1.90 10.40 -7.94
C ALA A 72 -1.77 9.52 -6.69
N THR A 73 -1.53 8.22 -6.88
CA THR A 73 -1.27 7.28 -5.79
C THR A 73 0.03 7.62 -5.07
N THR A 74 1.10 7.98 -5.80
CA THR A 74 2.38 8.41 -5.23
C THR A 74 2.21 9.65 -4.34
N GLN A 75 1.49 10.67 -4.83
CA GLN A 75 1.19 11.87 -4.06
C GLN A 75 0.37 11.55 -2.80
N MET A 76 -0.59 10.62 -2.90
CA MET A 76 -1.41 10.23 -1.76
C MET A 76 -0.58 9.55 -0.67
N ILE A 77 0.25 8.56 -1.02
CA ILE A 77 1.04 7.85 -0.01
C ILE A 77 2.09 8.74 0.65
N SER A 78 2.49 9.84 -0.01
CA SER A 78 3.37 10.86 0.58
C SER A 78 2.77 11.60 1.81
N GLN A 79 1.48 11.42 2.09
CA GLN A 79 0.79 11.98 3.25
C GLN A 79 0.95 11.12 4.51
N PHE A 80 1.39 9.87 4.39
CA PHE A 80 1.67 9.00 5.54
C PHE A 80 3.05 9.31 6.12
N ASP A 81 3.30 8.95 7.38
CA ASP A 81 4.61 9.19 8.01
C ASP A 81 5.63 8.13 7.60
N ASN A 82 5.15 6.92 7.33
CA ASN A 82 5.96 5.77 6.98
C ASN A 82 5.37 5.07 5.75
N ILE A 83 6.23 4.72 4.79
CA ILE A 83 5.84 3.98 3.58
C ILE A 83 6.70 2.73 3.50
N ILE A 84 6.06 1.56 3.53
CA ILE A 84 6.69 0.28 3.20
C ILE A 84 6.37 0.00 1.74
N TYR A 85 7.38 0.05 0.88
CA TYR A 85 7.24 -0.15 -0.56
C TYR A 85 7.89 -1.47 -0.94
N ILE A 86 7.11 -2.41 -1.48
CA ILE A 86 7.59 -3.66 -2.09
C ILE A 86 7.57 -3.48 -3.61
N SER A 87 8.64 -3.88 -4.31
CA SER A 87 8.70 -3.78 -5.78
C SER A 87 9.41 -4.94 -6.42
N CYS A 88 8.75 -5.50 -7.45
CA CYS A 88 9.28 -6.48 -8.38
C CYS A 88 9.96 -5.86 -9.62
N ASN A 89 10.00 -4.53 -9.70
CA ASN A 89 10.66 -3.79 -10.78
C ASN A 89 11.51 -2.65 -10.21
N PRO A 90 12.85 -2.73 -10.27
CA PRO A 90 13.73 -1.71 -9.71
C PRO A 90 13.66 -0.38 -10.48
N HIS A 91 13.33 -0.40 -11.77
CA HIS A 91 13.30 0.84 -12.58
C HIS A 91 12.15 1.75 -12.15
N THR A 92 10.93 1.23 -12.12
CA THR A 92 9.75 2.01 -11.70
C THR A 92 9.81 2.35 -10.21
N LEU A 93 10.47 1.52 -9.40
CA LEU A 93 10.76 1.85 -8.00
C LEU A 93 11.61 3.13 -7.92
N VAL A 94 12.69 3.23 -8.71
CA VAL A 94 13.55 4.44 -8.72
C VAL A 94 12.73 5.69 -9.08
N ASP A 95 11.91 5.63 -10.13
CA ASP A 95 11.07 6.76 -10.54
C ASP A 95 10.10 7.21 -9.42
N ASN A 96 9.48 6.26 -8.73
CA ASN A 96 8.60 6.57 -7.59
C ASN A 96 9.39 7.08 -6.37
N LEU A 97 10.57 6.54 -6.10
CA LEU A 97 11.45 7.01 -5.03
C LEU A 97 11.94 8.43 -5.27
N GLU A 98 12.24 8.82 -6.51
CA GLU A 98 12.59 10.20 -6.85
C GLU A 98 11.47 11.17 -6.44
N ALA A 99 10.22 10.86 -6.77
CA ALA A 99 9.07 11.65 -6.37
C ALA A 99 8.87 11.67 -4.84
N LEU A 100 8.94 10.50 -4.19
CA LEU A 100 8.75 10.38 -2.74
C LEU A 100 9.90 11.03 -1.94
N SER A 101 11.09 11.13 -2.52
CA SER A 101 12.25 11.77 -1.90
C SER A 101 12.03 13.26 -1.59
N ALA A 102 11.02 13.90 -2.20
CA ALA A 102 10.62 15.26 -1.86
C ALA A 102 10.14 15.39 -0.41
N THR A 103 9.54 14.34 0.16
CA THR A 103 8.91 14.36 1.49
C THR A 103 9.47 13.32 2.46
N HIS A 104 10.08 12.25 1.94
CA HIS A 104 10.59 11.12 2.73
C HIS A 104 12.07 10.85 2.44
N GLU A 105 12.71 10.12 3.33
CA GLU A 105 14.03 9.53 3.15
C GLU A 105 13.99 8.02 3.28
N VAL A 106 14.89 7.32 2.57
CA VAL A 106 15.04 5.87 2.68
C VAL A 106 15.75 5.55 3.99
N SER A 107 15.02 4.95 4.94
CA SER A 107 15.58 4.54 6.23
C SER A 107 16.09 3.09 6.22
N ARG A 108 15.50 2.22 5.39
CA ARG A 108 15.96 0.84 5.19
C ARG A 108 15.68 0.38 3.76
N ALA A 109 16.52 -0.53 3.27
CA ALA A 109 16.32 -1.23 2.01
C ALA A 109 16.73 -2.69 2.14
N ALA A 110 16.06 -3.58 1.40
CA ALA A 110 16.35 -4.99 1.30
C ALA A 110 16.13 -5.47 -0.13
N LEU A 111 16.93 -6.46 -0.55
CA LEU A 111 16.76 -7.19 -1.79
C LEU A 111 16.36 -8.63 -1.47
N PHE A 112 15.49 -9.19 -2.29
CA PHE A 112 15.00 -10.55 -2.17
C PHE A 112 15.22 -11.27 -3.51
N ASP A 113 16.05 -12.32 -3.48
CA ASP A 113 16.25 -13.19 -4.65
C ASP A 113 15.14 -14.24 -4.70
N GLN A 114 13.92 -13.79 -5.03
CA GLN A 114 12.75 -14.66 -5.14
C GLN A 114 12.79 -15.53 -6.40
N PHE A 115 13.54 -15.09 -7.43
CA PHE A 115 13.64 -15.75 -8.72
C PHE A 115 15.10 -15.95 -9.15
N PRO A 116 15.83 -16.87 -8.48
CA PRO A 116 17.25 -17.10 -8.76
C PRO A 116 17.48 -17.45 -10.23
N PHE A 117 18.61 -16.97 -10.77
CA PHE A 117 19.02 -17.18 -12.17
C PHE A 117 18.08 -16.53 -13.21
N THR A 118 17.30 -15.52 -12.81
CA THR A 118 16.51 -14.67 -13.71
C THR A 118 16.92 -13.22 -13.57
N GLU A 119 16.43 -12.34 -14.45
CA GLU A 119 16.60 -10.89 -14.31
C GLU A 119 15.60 -10.27 -13.31
N HIS A 120 14.67 -11.06 -12.77
CA HIS A 120 13.69 -10.56 -11.82
C HIS A 120 14.35 -10.32 -10.45
N MET A 121 14.05 -9.16 -9.87
CA MET A 121 14.54 -8.77 -8.55
C MET A 121 13.39 -8.20 -7.75
N GLU A 122 13.17 -8.79 -6.57
CA GLU A 122 12.24 -8.26 -5.59
C GLU A 122 13.00 -7.37 -4.61
N SER A 123 12.39 -6.27 -4.20
CA SER A 123 13.00 -5.28 -3.32
C SER A 123 11.98 -4.72 -2.35
N GLY A 124 12.45 -4.36 -1.16
CA GLY A 124 11.64 -3.71 -0.13
C GLY A 124 12.35 -2.47 0.39
N VAL A 125 11.64 -1.35 0.45
CA VAL A 125 12.15 -0.08 0.94
C VAL A 125 11.24 0.46 2.03
N LEU A 126 11.84 0.88 3.14
CA LEU A 126 11.15 1.67 4.16
C LEU A 126 11.53 3.14 3.98
N LEU A 127 10.51 3.96 3.77
CA LEU A 127 10.61 5.41 3.70
C LEU A 127 10.01 6.02 4.96
N THR A 128 10.71 7.00 5.54
CA THR A 128 10.26 7.76 6.70
C THR A 128 10.19 9.24 6.35
N ARG A 129 9.15 9.94 6.83
CA ARG A 129 8.97 11.38 6.60
C ARG A 129 10.19 12.15 7.11
N LYS A 130 10.69 13.09 6.30
CA LYS A 130 11.79 13.97 6.70
C LYS A 130 11.36 14.87 7.86
N ALA A 131 12.28 15.11 8.79
CA ALA A 131 12.09 16.03 9.92
C ALA A 131 12.01 17.49 9.47
#